data_AF-S6SPY9-F1
#
_entry.id   AF-S6SPY9-F1
#
_cell.length_a   1.000
_cell.length_b   1.000
_cell.length_c   1.000
_cell.angle_alpha   90.00
_cell.angle_beta   90.00
_cell.angle_gamma   90.00
#
_symmetry.space_group_name_H-M   'P 1'
#
loop_
_entity.id
_entity.type
_entity.pdbx_description
1 polymer ?
#
loop_
_entity_poly.entity_id
_entity_poly.type
_entity_poly.pdbx_seq_one_letter_code
_entity_poly.pdbx_strand_id
1 'polypeptide(L)'
;MHSGHDLPVRLLQALAPWRTASTWYVGFSGGLDSTVLLHLLAELARRESLPALHAIHVHHGLQAAADAWPEHCRQVCQALDVAFELVRVKVEPGASLEQAARQAR
;
A
#
# COMPACT_ATOMS: atom_id res chain seq x y z
N MET A 1 -5.20 4.21 31.75
CA MET A 1 -6.33 4.52 30.84
C MET A 1 -5.75 5.21 29.60
N HIS A 2 -5.35 4.44 28.58
CA HIS A 2 -4.81 5.01 27.33
C HIS A 2 -5.95 5.18 26.33
N SER A 3 -6.69 6.26 26.50
CA SER A 3 -7.74 6.70 25.59
C SER A 3 -7.11 7.30 24.33
N GLY A 4 -7.35 6.71 23.15
CA GLY A 4 -7.31 7.40 21.86
C GLY A 4 -6.04 7.34 20.99
N HIS A 5 -4.90 6.82 21.47
CA HIS A 5 -3.59 7.03 20.81
C HIS A 5 -2.92 5.77 20.22
N ASP A 6 -3.57 4.61 20.21
CA ASP A 6 -2.96 3.39 19.65
C ASP A 6 -3.43 3.15 18.21
N LEU A 7 -2.72 3.76 17.27
CA LEU A 7 -2.97 3.62 15.83
C LEU A 7 -2.95 2.15 15.36
N PRO A 8 -2.00 1.28 15.80
CA PRO A 8 -2.08 -0.16 15.57
C PRO A 8 -3.41 -0.81 15.98
N VAL A 9 -3.92 -0.55 17.19
CA VAL A 9 -5.18 -1.13 17.66
C VAL A 9 -6.36 -0.67 16.81
N ARG A 10 -6.42 0.62 16.47
CA ARG A 10 -7.48 1.15 15.60
C ARG A 10 -7.43 0.56 14.20
N LEU A 11 -6.23 0.33 13.68
CA LEU A 11 -6.03 -0.32 12.38
C LEU A 11 -6.53 -1.77 12.39
N LEU A 12 -6.20 -2.54 13.43
CA LEU A 12 -6.70 -3.91 13.59
C LEU A 12 -8.23 -3.97 13.69
N GLN A 13 -8.84 -3.02 14.41
CA GLN A 13 -10.29 -2.92 14.52
C GLN A 13 -10.94 -2.59 13.18
N ALA A 14 -10.37 -1.62 12.45
CA ALA A 14 -10.87 -1.25 11.13
C ALA A 14 -10.76 -2.41 10.14
N LEU A 15 -9.69 -3.22 10.24
CA LEU A 15 -9.44 -4.34 9.34
C LEU A 15 -10.06 -5.67 9.80
N ALA A 16 -10.76 -5.70 10.93
CA ALA A 16 -11.37 -6.90 11.49
C ALA A 16 -12.19 -7.73 10.47
N PRO A 17 -13.01 -7.11 9.58
CA PRO A 17 -13.79 -7.88 8.60
C PRO A 17 -12.95 -8.68 7.60
N TRP A 18 -11.69 -8.31 7.38
CA TRP A 18 -10.83 -8.92 6.36
C TRP A 18 -9.70 -9.78 6.95
N ARG A 19 -9.66 -10.00 8.26
CA ARG A 19 -8.60 -10.78 8.92
C ARG A 19 -8.55 -12.26 8.52
N THR A 20 -9.64 -12.78 7.96
CA THR A 20 -9.73 -14.17 7.49
C THR A 20 -9.40 -14.33 6.00
N ALA A 21 -9.03 -13.25 5.31
CA ALA A 21 -8.52 -13.35 3.94
C ALA A 21 -7.22 -14.17 3.89
N SER A 22 -6.90 -14.76 2.74
CA SER A 22 -5.59 -15.40 2.54
C SER A 22 -4.47 -14.37 2.43
N THR A 23 -4.76 -13.25 1.77
CA THR A 23 -3.78 -12.20 1.43
C THR A 23 -4.43 -10.82 1.48
N TRP A 24 -3.66 -9.81 1.90
CA TRP A 24 -4.01 -8.40 1.76
C TRP A 24 -3.15 -7.73 0.71
N TYR A 25 -3.81 -7.02 -0.21
CA TYR A 25 -3.15 -6.15 -1.19
C TYR A 25 -3.31 -4.70 -0.76
N VAL A 26 -2.17 -4.01 -0.59
CA VAL A 26 -2.12 -2.62 -0.12
C VAL A 26 -1.65 -1.75 -1.27
N GLY A 27 -2.48 -0.79 -1.67
CA GLY A 27 -2.06 0.24 -2.63
C GLY A 27 -0.96 1.10 -2.04
N PHE A 28 0.21 1.10 -2.67
CA PHE A 28 1.42 1.74 -2.15
C PHE A 28 1.99 2.74 -3.15
N SER A 29 1.86 4.04 -2.84
CA SER A 29 2.32 5.11 -3.72
C SER A 29 3.77 5.53 -3.45
N GLY A 30 4.34 5.14 -2.31
CA GLY A 30 5.63 5.65 -1.82
C GLY A 30 5.52 6.98 -1.07
N GLY A 31 4.31 7.55 -0.95
CA GLY A 31 4.07 8.73 -0.11
C GLY A 31 4.08 8.40 1.38
N LEU A 32 4.19 9.42 2.23
CA LEU A 32 4.27 9.31 3.69
C LEU A 32 3.16 8.42 4.26
N ASP A 33 1.89 8.74 3.95
CA ASP A 33 0.74 8.02 4.53
C ASP A 33 0.75 6.54 4.15
N SER A 34 1.01 6.22 2.89
CA SER A 34 1.07 4.84 2.40
C SER A 34 2.26 4.07 2.99
N THR A 35 3.37 4.77 3.26
CA THR A 35 4.55 4.18 3.91
C THR A 35 4.28 3.88 5.38
N VAL A 36 3.67 4.83 6.11
CA VAL A 36 3.28 4.62 7.52
C VAL A 36 2.29 3.47 7.65
N LEU A 37 1.28 3.41 6.77
CA LEU A 37 0.33 2.29 6.74
C LEU A 37 1.05 0.95 6.53
N LEU A 38 1.94 0.86 5.53
CA LEU A 38 2.67 -0.36 5.22
C LEU A 38 3.58 -0.80 6.38
N HIS A 39 4.27 0.14 7.03
CA HIS A 39 5.07 -0.12 8.23
C HIS A 39 4.23 -0.72 9.36
N LEU A 40 3.07 -0.12 9.65
CA LEU A 40 2.19 -0.58 10.73
C LEU A 40 1.64 -1.97 10.43
N LEU A 41 1.22 -2.23 9.19
CA LEU A 41 0.73 -3.55 8.79
C LEU A 41 1.83 -4.61 8.89
N ALA A 42 3.04 -4.31 8.40
CA ALA A 42 4.18 -5.23 8.49
C ALA A 42 4.57 -5.52 9.94
N GLU A 43 4.53 -4.52 10.82
CA GLU A 43 4.78 -4.73 12.24
C GLU A 43 3.70 -5.57 12.92
N LEU A 44 2.43 -5.29 12.62
CA LEU A 44 1.31 -6.05 13.16
C LEU A 44 1.35 -7.51 12.68
N ALA A 45 1.66 -7.75 11.40
CA ALA A 45 1.74 -9.11 10.84
C ALA A 45 2.84 -9.97 11.50
N ARG A 46 3.86 -9.35 12.13
CA ARG A 46 4.86 -10.08 12.93
C ARG A 46 4.37 -10.47 14.33
N ARG A 47 3.36 -9.78 14.86
CA ARG A 47 2.87 -9.95 16.24
C ARG A 47 1.54 -10.67 16.31
N GLU A 48 0.77 -10.62 15.23
CA GLU A 48 -0.61 -11.09 15.12
C GLU A 48 -0.75 -12.08 13.99
N SER A 49 -1.71 -13.01 14.09
CA SER A 49 -2.12 -13.83 12.95
C SER A 49 -2.94 -12.97 11.98
N LEU A 50 -2.27 -12.44 10.96
CA LEU A 50 -2.85 -11.63 9.88
C LEU A 50 -2.56 -12.26 8.50
N PRO A 51 -3.34 -11.91 7.47
CA PRO A 51 -3.10 -12.35 6.11
C PRO A 51 -1.74 -11.90 5.58
N ALA A 52 -1.20 -12.64 4.59
CA ALA A 52 0.05 -12.27 3.94
C ALA A 52 -0.07 -10.88 3.27
N LEU A 53 0.97 -10.04 3.38
CA LEU A 53 0.95 -8.69 2.83
C LEU A 53 1.60 -8.64 1.44
N HIS A 54 0.93 -7.98 0.51
CA HIS A 54 1.47 -7.59 -0.79
C HIS A 54 1.24 -6.10 -1.01
N ALA A 55 2.29 -5.36 -1.36
CA ALA A 55 2.21 -3.96 -1.75
C ALA A 55 2.11 -3.86 -3.28
N ILE A 56 1.11 -3.13 -3.77
CA ILE A 56 0.93 -2.86 -5.21
C ILE A 56 1.18 -1.37 -5.47
N HIS A 57 2.16 -1.06 -6.32
CA HIS A 57 2.37 0.27 -6.86
C HIS A 57 1.82 0.36 -8.29
N VAL A 58 0.91 1.30 -8.53
CA VAL A 58 0.36 1.56 -9.87
C VAL A 58 1.09 2.74 -10.48
N HIS A 59 1.92 2.48 -11.48
CA HIS A 59 2.62 3.50 -12.23
C HIS A 59 1.86 3.83 -13.53
N HIS A 60 1.31 5.05 -13.60
CA HIS A 60 0.47 5.51 -14.71
C HIS A 60 1.24 6.11 -15.89
N GLY A 61 2.58 6.21 -15.82
CA GLY A 61 3.43 6.72 -16.92
C GLY A 61 3.26 8.22 -17.28
N LEU A 62 2.50 8.99 -16.50
CA LEU A 62 2.14 10.39 -16.84
C LEU A 62 3.21 11.43 -16.44
N GLN A 63 4.20 11.07 -15.63
CA GLN A 63 5.26 11.98 -15.20
C GLN A 63 6.62 11.28 -15.28
N ALA A 64 7.59 11.85 -16.01
CA ALA A 64 8.93 11.31 -16.15
C ALA A 64 9.74 11.33 -14.84
N ALA A 65 9.41 12.24 -13.91
CA ALA A 65 9.96 12.23 -12.55
C ALA A 65 9.49 11.03 -11.70
N ALA A 66 8.55 10.23 -12.20
CA ALA A 66 8.01 9.07 -11.50
C ALA A 66 8.90 7.81 -11.64
N ASP A 67 9.96 7.80 -12.45
CA ASP A 67 10.77 6.58 -12.65
C ASP A 67 11.57 6.16 -11.41
N ALA A 68 11.91 7.10 -10.53
CA ALA A 68 12.58 6.81 -9.26
C ALA A 68 11.63 6.25 -8.18
N TRP A 69 10.32 6.46 -8.32
CA TRP A 69 9.33 6.10 -7.30
C TRP A 69 9.07 4.60 -7.18
N PRO A 70 8.97 3.82 -8.28
CA PRO A 70 8.91 2.36 -8.20
C PRO A 70 10.10 1.76 -7.46
N GLU A 71 11.30 2.29 -7.70
CA GLU A 71 12.52 1.81 -7.05
C GLU A 71 12.53 2.14 -5.56
N HIS A 72 12.15 3.36 -5.18
CA HIS A 72 11.93 3.73 -3.78
C HIS A 72 10.92 2.79 -3.10
N CYS A 73 9.78 2.55 -3.75
CA CYS A 73 8.74 1.67 -3.21
C CYS A 73 9.26 0.24 -3.00
N ARG A 74 10.00 -0.28 -3.98
CA ARG A 74 10.61 -1.61 -3.92
C ARG A 74 11.58 -1.72 -2.75
N GLN A 75 12.42 -0.70 -2.52
CA GLN A 75 13.37 -0.68 -1.40
C GLN A 75 12.66 -0.67 -0.04
N VAL A 76 11.59 0.11 0.10
CA VAL A 76 10.78 0.13 1.33
C VAL A 76 10.16 -1.24 1.59
N CYS A 77 9.56 -1.87 0.58
CA CYS A 77 8.95 -3.20 0.72
C CYS A 77 9.99 -4.26 1.07
N GLN A 78 11.18 -4.20 0.45
CA GLN A 78 12.29 -5.11 0.76
C GLN A 78 12.75 -4.95 2.22
N ALA A 79 12.87 -3.72 2.73
CA ALA A 79 13.25 -3.46 4.12
C ALA A 79 12.20 -3.96 5.13
N LEU A 80 10.94 -4.06 4.71
CA LEU A 80 9.83 -4.52 5.54
C LEU A 80 9.51 -6.01 5.40
N ASP A 81 10.22 -6.72 4.51
CA ASP A 81 9.93 -8.10 4.12
C ASP A 81 8.50 -8.28 3.59
N VAL A 82 8.06 -7.35 2.74
CA VAL A 82 6.74 -7.36 2.10
C VAL A 82 6.90 -7.59 0.61
N ALA A 83 6.10 -8.49 0.04
CA ALA A 83 6.06 -8.73 -1.39
C ALA A 83 5.62 -7.47 -2.14
N PHE A 84 6.28 -7.15 -3.26
CA PHE A 84 6.04 -5.93 -4.02
C PHE A 84 5.67 -6.25 -5.47
N GLU A 85 4.60 -5.61 -5.95
CA GLU A 85 4.12 -5.69 -7.33
C GLU A 85 4.07 -4.28 -7.94
N LEU A 86 4.70 -4.13 -9.12
CA LEU A 86 4.61 -2.93 -9.93
C LEU A 86 3.64 -3.17 -11.08
N VAL A 87 2.49 -2.49 -11.05
CA VAL A 87 1.51 -2.51 -12.13
C VAL A 87 1.69 -1.25 -12.97
N ARG A 88 1.98 -1.42 -14.26
CA ARG A 88 2.09 -0.31 -15.21
C ARG A 88 0.78 -0.15 -15.98
N VAL A 89 0.17 1.02 -15.89
CA VAL A 89 -1.06 1.35 -16.64
C VAL A 89 -0.78 2.50 -17.59
N LYS A 90 -1.31 2.41 -18.82
CA LYS A 90 -1.31 3.53 -19.76
C LYS A 90 -2.59 4.33 -19.54
N VAL A 91 -2.44 5.61 -19.21
CA VAL A 91 -3.56 6.55 -19.14
C VAL A 91 -3.49 7.44 -20.36
N GLU A 92 -4.56 7.45 -21.16
CA GLU A 92 -4.67 8.34 -22.33
C GLU A 92 -4.67 9.82 -21.90
N PRO A 93 -3.98 10.72 -22.61
CA PRO A 93 -3.98 12.15 -22.30
C PRO A 93 -5.41 12.72 -22.37
N GLY A 94 -5.88 13.34 -21.27
CA GLY A 94 -7.18 14.04 -21.23
C GLY A 94 -8.25 13.41 -20.33
N ALA A 95 -8.06 12.18 -19.86
CA ALA A 95 -8.81 11.71 -18.69
C ALA A 95 -8.23 12.38 -17.44
N SER A 96 -9.08 12.85 -16.51
CA SER A 96 -8.55 13.27 -15.21
C SER A 96 -7.81 12.08 -14.58
N LEU A 97 -6.61 12.32 -14.06
CA LEU A 97 -5.71 11.30 -13.50
C LEU A 97 -6.43 10.31 -12.58
N GLU A 98 -7.37 10.86 -11.81
CA GLU A 98 -8.20 10.14 -10.84
C GLU A 98 -9.23 9.23 -11.49
N GLN A 99 -9.88 9.64 -12.58
CA GLN A 99 -10.87 8.83 -13.30
C GLN A 99 -10.22 7.65 -14.02
N ALA A 100 -9.07 7.86 -14.65
CA ALA A 100 -8.32 6.80 -15.31
C ALA A 100 -7.74 5.79 -14.30
N ALA A 101 -7.21 6.28 -13.17
CA ALA A 101 -6.73 5.42 -12.09
C ALA A 101 -7.87 4.60 -11.44
N ARG A 102 -9.11 5.10 -11.46
CA ARG A 102 -10.28 4.37 -10.95
C ARG A 102 -10.78 3.28 -11.90
N GLN A 103 -10.61 3.45 -13.21
CA GLN A 103 -11.02 2.47 -14.22
C GLN A 103 -10.03 1.31 -14.39
N ALA A 104 -8.78 1.49 -13.99
CA ALA A 104 -7.70 0.50 -14.14
C ALA A 104 -7.46 -0.37 -12.88
N ARG A 105 -8.27 -0.22 -11.83
CA ARG A 105 -8.28 -1.08 -10.63
C ARG A 105 -9.28 -2.21 -10.81
#